data_AF-A0A6B0V9U7-F1
#
_entry.id   AF-A0A6B0V9U7-F1
#
_cell.length_a   1.000
_cell.length_b   1.000
_cell.length_c   1.000
_cell.angle_alpha   90.00
_cell.angle_beta   90.00
_cell.angle_gamma   90.00
#
_symmetry.space_group_name_H-M   'P 1'
#
loop_
_entity.id
_entity.type
_entity.pdbx_description
1 polymer ?
#
loop_
_entity_poly.entity_id
_entity_poly.type
_entity_poly.pdbx_seq_one_letter_code
_entity_poly.pdbx_strand_id
1 'polypeptide(L)'
;KKFGVPNFPLAYNSAAFCRYQNLLVLEQMQSLQLALTTPHTGRSICRIEVHWFNETAKEVNMTIYDTDLQGNCAPRNGTEIVKAREDWKTQQLSELEIPRTIGRRRLWTLWTLTRLLFTDYKTCLIFITSFNGEKYCELFVASKTPVNMYVTACHSIYRIYCGYGRPKRDAWPNPVNSSSDDEFLMEAHKLRMLLVHIDPLQEDTIFMNEFQMITEVLYNIPEANLLASTSEGAKSKRLCAIQIYKIMPDFASLEVRAMISGAKYIFSLYSYYSMDANAISPTRISLLDQQAGTDPNRRRERRVLVSNFKNCFVLKTINNGNQASFCELFVKNNTDIRTGLEECSFVFLAYCGYPTAVYNESSCYTLK
;
A
#
# COMPACT_ATOMS: atom_id res chain seq x y z
N LYS A 1 17.02 16.55 10.88
CA LYS A 1 16.64 15.73 12.09
C LYS A 1 16.77 14.26 11.71
N LYS A 2 17.46 13.42 12.48
CA LYS A 2 17.42 11.96 12.28
C LYS A 2 15.97 11.49 12.49
N PHE A 3 15.31 11.00 11.45
CA PHE A 3 13.98 10.40 11.53
C PHE A 3 14.08 9.06 12.27
N GLY A 4 14.21 9.11 13.59
CA GLY A 4 14.00 7.94 14.44
C GLY A 4 12.50 7.70 14.55
N VAL A 5 12.05 6.48 14.24
CA VAL A 5 10.64 6.06 14.35
C VAL A 5 10.19 6.18 15.81
N PRO A 6 9.32 7.15 16.17
CA PRO A 6 8.74 7.21 17.50
C PRO A 6 7.60 6.18 17.60
N ASN A 7 7.36 5.68 18.82
CA ASN A 7 6.27 4.76 19.18
C ASN A 7 4.95 5.07 18.46
N PHE A 8 4.28 4.02 17.96
CA PHE A 8 2.93 4.07 17.37
C PHE A 8 1.96 4.84 18.29
N PRO A 9 1.46 6.03 17.90
CA PRO A 9 0.60 6.83 18.78
C PRO A 9 -0.87 6.39 18.74
N LEU A 10 -1.56 6.55 19.87
CA LEU A 10 -2.91 6.06 20.19
C LEU A 10 -4.06 6.99 19.72
N ALA A 11 -3.80 8.06 18.96
CA ALA A 11 -4.81 9.05 18.55
C ALA A 11 -4.57 9.59 17.12
N TYR A 12 -5.64 10.07 16.45
CA TYR A 12 -5.57 10.65 15.10
C TYR A 12 -4.63 11.85 15.08
N ASN A 13 -3.41 11.66 14.57
CA ASN A 13 -2.47 12.73 14.28
C ASN A 13 -2.03 12.56 12.83
N SER A 14 -2.52 13.42 11.93
CA SER A 14 -2.15 13.45 10.51
C SER A 14 -0.65 13.30 10.28
N ALA A 15 0.20 13.78 11.20
CA ALA A 15 1.65 13.61 11.16
C ALA A 15 2.12 12.14 11.04
N ALA A 16 1.42 11.18 11.66
CA ALA A 16 1.82 9.77 11.63
C ALA A 16 1.66 9.16 10.23
N PHE A 17 0.56 9.48 9.54
CA PHE A 17 0.34 9.06 8.16
C PHE A 17 1.22 9.86 7.18
N CYS A 18 1.35 11.16 7.40
CA CYS A 18 2.13 12.03 6.53
C CYS A 18 3.63 11.77 6.58
N ARG A 19 4.11 11.01 7.58
CA ARG A 19 5.49 10.53 7.60
C ARG A 19 5.86 9.74 6.36
N TYR A 20 4.91 9.20 5.59
CA TYR A 20 5.18 8.49 4.33
C TYR A 20 5.10 9.41 3.10
N GLN A 21 4.85 10.70 3.32
CA GLN A 21 4.55 11.71 2.31
C GLN A 21 5.50 12.90 2.47
N ASN A 22 6.80 12.65 2.55
CA ASN A 22 7.79 13.72 2.67
C ASN A 22 8.83 13.66 1.53
N LEU A 23 8.94 14.76 0.79
CA LEU A 23 9.82 14.90 -0.37
C LEU A 23 11.32 14.94 -0.01
N LEU A 24 11.68 15.09 1.26
CA LEU A 24 13.08 14.94 1.72
C LEU A 24 13.69 13.59 1.33
N VAL A 25 12.86 12.57 1.02
CA VAL A 25 13.34 11.31 0.46
C VAL A 25 14.18 11.50 -0.80
N LEU A 26 13.95 12.55 -1.58
CA LEU A 26 14.66 12.84 -2.82
C LEU A 26 16.13 13.25 -2.60
N GLU A 27 16.51 13.65 -1.38
CA GLU A 27 17.93 13.83 -1.02
C GLU A 27 18.70 12.50 -1.03
N GLN A 28 18.00 11.40 -0.72
CA GLN A 28 18.58 10.06 -0.59
C GLN A 28 18.33 9.21 -1.84
N MET A 29 17.16 9.36 -2.47
CA MET A 29 16.77 8.63 -3.67
C MET A 29 17.06 9.46 -4.94
N GLN A 30 18.34 9.54 -5.28
CA GLN A 30 18.79 10.39 -6.40
C GLN A 30 18.56 9.80 -7.79
N SER A 31 18.41 8.49 -7.93
CA SER A 31 18.14 7.86 -9.24
C SER A 31 16.95 6.94 -9.12
N LEU A 32 15.85 7.34 -9.75
CA LEU A 32 14.54 6.72 -9.68
C LEU A 32 14.16 6.21 -11.06
N GLN A 33 13.81 4.93 -11.15
CA GLN A 33 13.30 4.30 -12.37
C GLN A 33 11.83 3.97 -12.19
N LEU A 34 11.04 4.23 -13.23
CA LEU A 34 9.63 3.88 -13.25
C LEU A 34 9.49 2.35 -13.28
N ALA A 35 8.81 1.81 -12.29
CA ALA A 35 8.49 0.39 -12.20
C ALA A 35 7.08 0.10 -12.71
N LEU A 36 6.10 0.92 -12.32
CA LEU A 36 4.70 0.78 -12.75
C LEU A 36 4.08 2.18 -12.93
N THR A 37 3.26 2.36 -13.95
CA THR A 37 2.49 3.59 -14.16
C THR A 37 1.10 3.29 -14.65
N THR A 38 0.09 4.00 -14.13
CA THR A 38 -1.30 3.84 -14.61
C THR A 38 -1.31 4.11 -16.10
N PRO A 39 -2.01 3.29 -16.91
CA PRO A 39 -2.08 3.50 -18.35
C PRO A 39 -2.56 4.93 -18.61
N HIS A 40 -1.76 5.69 -19.33
CA HIS A 40 -2.09 7.06 -19.65
C HIS A 40 -1.76 7.38 -21.10
N THR A 41 -2.40 8.45 -21.55
CA THR A 41 -2.45 8.97 -22.91
C THR A 41 -1.13 9.60 -23.37
N GLY A 42 0.05 9.14 -22.92
CA GLY A 42 1.30 9.85 -23.22
C GLY A 42 2.62 9.13 -22.91
N ARG A 43 3.70 9.89 -23.15
CA ARG A 43 5.08 9.56 -22.81
C ARG A 43 5.26 9.66 -21.29
N SER A 44 5.31 8.52 -20.62
CA SER A 44 5.48 8.45 -19.15
C SER A 44 6.86 8.93 -18.73
N ILE A 45 7.00 9.49 -17.53
CA ILE A 45 8.33 9.70 -16.97
C ILE A 45 8.90 8.33 -16.60
N CYS A 46 9.88 7.85 -17.37
CA CYS A 46 10.50 6.55 -17.16
C CYS A 46 11.63 6.58 -16.14
N ARG A 47 12.26 7.75 -15.94
CA ARG A 47 13.36 7.92 -14.99
C ARG A 47 13.45 9.36 -14.52
N ILE A 48 13.85 9.53 -13.26
CA ILE A 48 14.18 10.81 -12.65
C ILE A 48 15.57 10.69 -12.01
N GLU A 49 16.44 11.64 -12.30
CA GLU A 49 17.71 11.82 -11.61
C GLU A 49 17.67 13.13 -10.83
N VAL A 50 17.67 13.06 -9.50
CA VAL A 50 17.68 14.22 -8.61
C VAL A 50 19.13 14.63 -8.35
N HIS A 51 19.46 15.87 -8.69
CA HIS A 51 20.80 16.45 -8.49
C HIS A 51 20.92 17.10 -7.12
N TRP A 52 19.91 17.87 -6.72
CA TRP A 52 19.83 18.47 -5.38
C TRP A 52 18.39 18.78 -4.98
N PHE A 53 18.17 18.86 -3.67
CA PHE A 53 16.94 19.37 -3.06
C PHE A 53 17.26 20.50 -2.09
N ASN A 54 16.59 21.64 -2.22
CA ASN A 54 16.71 22.77 -1.31
C ASN A 54 15.39 22.96 -0.57
N GLU A 55 15.35 22.47 0.67
CA GLU A 55 14.16 22.55 1.53
C GLU A 55 13.72 24.00 1.79
N THR A 56 14.67 24.93 1.93
CA THR A 56 14.35 26.35 2.23
C THR A 56 13.75 27.07 1.03
N ALA A 57 14.33 26.86 -0.15
CA ALA A 57 13.80 27.41 -1.40
C ALA A 57 12.57 26.64 -1.91
N LYS A 58 12.33 25.43 -1.38
CA LYS A 58 11.33 24.47 -1.85
C LYS A 58 11.51 24.17 -3.34
N GLU A 59 12.74 23.86 -3.74
CA GLU A 59 13.11 23.57 -5.12
C GLU A 59 13.87 22.25 -5.22
N VAL A 60 13.61 21.49 -6.27
CA VAL A 60 14.35 20.28 -6.62
C VAL A 60 14.93 20.47 -8.01
N ASN A 61 16.23 20.24 -8.17
CA ASN A 61 16.85 20.16 -9.49
C ASN A 61 16.97 18.71 -9.91
N MET A 62 16.45 18.37 -11.09
CA MET A 62 16.40 17.00 -11.59
C MET A 62 16.54 16.92 -13.10
N THR A 63 17.05 15.81 -13.60
CA THR A 63 16.91 15.40 -15.01
C THR A 63 15.75 14.44 -15.12
N ILE A 64 14.82 14.74 -16.02
CA ILE A 64 13.63 13.92 -16.30
C ILE A 64 13.87 13.17 -17.61
N TYR A 65 13.53 11.89 -17.61
CA TYR A 65 13.54 11.04 -18.80
C TYR A 65 12.12 10.61 -19.10
N ASP A 66 11.72 10.74 -20.36
CA ASP A 66 10.41 10.30 -20.83
C ASP A 66 10.54 9.04 -21.69
N THR A 67 9.55 8.16 -21.61
CA THR A 67 9.39 7.04 -22.52
C THR A 67 8.99 7.58 -23.90
N ASP A 68 9.69 7.21 -24.96
CA ASP A 68 9.24 7.47 -26.33
C ASP A 68 8.08 6.54 -26.73
N LEU A 69 7.57 6.69 -27.96
CA LEU A 69 6.45 5.88 -28.46
C LEU A 69 6.86 4.41 -28.73
N GLN A 70 8.17 4.14 -28.77
CA GLN A 70 8.75 2.83 -28.98
C GLN A 70 9.08 2.14 -27.64
N GLY A 71 8.91 2.81 -26.51
CA GLY A 71 9.21 2.30 -25.18
C GLY A 71 10.62 2.61 -24.67
N ASN A 72 11.44 3.36 -25.42
CA ASN A 72 12.79 3.71 -24.97
C ASN A 72 12.74 4.88 -24.00
N CYS A 73 13.56 4.81 -22.94
CA CYS A 73 13.68 5.87 -21.95
C CYS A 73 14.78 6.87 -22.36
N ALA A 74 14.41 8.10 -22.70
CA ALA A 74 15.34 9.11 -23.19
C ALA A 74 15.32 10.38 -22.31
N PRO A 75 16.47 11.00 -22.01
CA PRO A 75 16.53 12.22 -21.23
C PRO A 75 15.92 13.39 -21.99
N ARG A 76 15.31 14.33 -21.25
CA ARG A 76 15.02 15.66 -21.77
C ARG A 76 16.30 16.47 -21.95
N ASN A 77 16.22 17.53 -22.76
CA ASN A 77 17.33 18.44 -22.96
C ASN A 77 17.57 19.28 -21.71
N GLY A 78 18.56 18.91 -20.91
CA GLY A 78 19.02 19.67 -19.75
C GLY A 78 18.45 19.21 -18.42
N THR A 79 18.55 20.09 -17.43
CA THR A 79 18.04 19.89 -16.06
C THR A 79 16.84 20.79 -15.82
N GLU A 80 15.86 20.27 -15.09
CA GLU A 80 14.63 20.95 -14.72
C GLU A 80 14.67 21.35 -13.24
N ILE A 81 14.32 22.60 -12.93
CA ILE A 81 14.09 23.05 -11.55
C ILE A 81 12.59 23.03 -11.30
N VAL A 82 12.13 22.11 -10.46
CA VAL A 82 10.72 21.97 -10.09
C VAL A 82 10.46 22.49 -8.69
N LYS A 83 9.27 23.05 -8.48
CA LYS A 83 8.85 23.56 -7.18
C LYS A 83 8.28 22.45 -6.32
N ALA A 84 8.76 22.35 -5.09
CA ALA A 84 8.13 21.59 -4.03
C ALA A 84 7.11 22.46 -3.29
N ARG A 85 6.00 21.85 -2.86
CA ARG A 85 4.90 22.53 -2.18
C ARG A 85 4.43 21.73 -0.98
N GLU A 86 3.95 22.46 0.01
CA GLU A 86 3.24 21.87 1.14
C GLU A 86 1.81 21.55 0.70
N ASP A 87 1.38 20.32 0.95
CA ASP A 87 -0.02 19.95 0.74
C ASP A 87 -0.88 20.75 1.72
N TRP A 88 -1.89 21.43 1.20
CA TRP A 88 -2.70 22.40 1.95
C TRP A 88 -3.45 21.77 3.14
N LYS A 89 -3.72 20.45 3.11
CA LYS A 89 -4.48 19.75 4.14
C LYS A 89 -3.58 19.23 5.25
N THR A 90 -2.41 18.73 4.88
CA THR A 90 -1.46 18.07 5.77
C THR A 90 -0.32 18.98 6.22
N GLN A 91 -0.11 20.09 5.52
CA GLN A 91 1.00 21.05 5.70
C GLN A 91 2.38 20.40 5.50
N GLN A 92 2.44 19.28 4.80
CA GLN A 92 3.67 18.51 4.59
C GLN A 92 4.21 18.75 3.20
N LEU A 93 5.52 18.97 3.10
CA LEU A 93 6.24 19.16 1.85
C LEU A 93 6.21 17.85 1.05
N SER A 94 5.15 17.70 0.27
CA SER A 94 4.70 16.42 -0.29
C SER A 94 4.25 16.52 -1.75
N GLU A 95 4.20 17.72 -2.32
CA GLU A 95 3.79 17.95 -3.71
C GLU A 95 4.95 18.52 -4.55
N LEU A 96 5.07 18.08 -5.79
CA LEU A 96 6.00 18.60 -6.80
C LEU A 96 5.22 19.12 -7.99
N GLU A 97 5.60 20.29 -8.50
CA GLU A 97 5.10 20.82 -9.75
C GLU A 97 5.97 20.32 -10.91
N ILE A 98 5.58 19.19 -11.50
CA ILE A 98 6.38 18.50 -12.52
C ILE A 98 5.85 18.85 -13.92
N PRO A 99 6.74 19.21 -14.87
CA PRO A 99 6.36 19.40 -16.26
C PRO A 99 6.14 18.05 -16.95
N ARG A 100 4.96 17.83 -17.51
CA ARG A 100 4.55 16.59 -18.17
C ARG A 100 4.50 16.77 -19.68
N THR A 101 5.12 15.84 -20.42
CA THR A 101 5.10 15.84 -21.88
C THR A 101 3.83 15.15 -22.39
N ILE A 102 3.04 15.85 -23.20
CA ILE A 102 1.79 15.33 -23.77
C ILE A 102 1.80 15.50 -25.29
N GLY A 103 1.08 14.62 -25.99
CA GLY A 103 0.93 14.65 -27.44
C GLY A 103 1.80 13.61 -28.15
N ARG A 104 1.39 13.22 -29.36
CA ARG A 104 2.10 12.21 -30.18
C ARG A 104 2.99 12.86 -31.23
N ARG A 105 2.43 13.72 -32.10
CA ARG A 105 3.19 14.44 -33.15
C ARG A 105 3.60 15.85 -32.73
N ARG A 106 2.69 16.62 -32.13
CA ARG A 106 3.00 17.93 -31.53
C ARG A 106 3.14 17.73 -30.03
N LEU A 107 4.35 17.87 -29.52
CA LEU A 107 4.62 17.77 -28.09
C LEU A 107 4.32 19.11 -27.43
N TRP A 108 3.63 19.09 -26.29
CA TRP A 108 3.49 20.24 -25.42
C TRP A 108 3.73 19.87 -23.96
N THR A 109 4.04 20.88 -23.16
CA THR A 109 4.30 20.73 -21.73
C THR A 109 3.06 21.13 -20.94
N LEU A 110 2.65 20.27 -20.00
CA LEU A 110 1.63 20.58 -19.02
C LEU A 110 2.24 20.52 -17.62
N TRP A 111 2.22 21.63 -16.90
CA TRP A 111 2.64 21.65 -15.50
C TRP A 111 1.55 21.08 -14.61
N THR A 112 1.89 20.04 -13.85
CA THR A 112 0.93 19.38 -12.96
C THR A 112 1.49 19.18 -11.56
N LEU A 113 0.59 19.30 -10.58
CA LEU A 113 0.91 18.97 -9.20
C LEU A 113 0.89 17.45 -9.02
N THR A 114 2.03 16.93 -8.61
CA THR A 114 2.30 15.52 -8.36
C THR A 114 2.55 15.34 -6.87
N ARG A 115 1.65 14.63 -6.19
CA ARG A 115 1.74 14.35 -4.76
C ARG A 115 2.49 13.04 -4.49
N LEU A 116 3.37 13.05 -3.50
CA LEU A 116 3.95 11.84 -2.91
C LEU A 116 2.90 11.13 -2.06
N LEU A 117 2.46 9.96 -2.50
CA LEU A 117 1.52 9.12 -1.76
C LEU A 117 2.21 8.35 -0.63
N PHE A 118 3.31 7.71 -0.97
CA PHE A 118 4.01 6.79 -0.11
C PHE A 118 5.47 6.69 -0.53
N THR A 119 6.35 6.56 0.45
CA THR A 119 7.72 6.09 0.28
C THR A 119 8.12 5.27 1.49
N ASP A 120 8.97 4.27 1.25
CA ASP A 120 9.64 3.49 2.30
C ASP A 120 10.98 4.10 2.73
N TYR A 121 11.37 5.24 2.14
CA TYR A 121 12.65 5.94 2.33
C TYR A 121 13.91 5.14 1.98
N LYS A 122 13.77 3.96 1.35
CA LYS A 122 14.90 3.07 1.06
C LYS A 122 14.94 2.62 -0.38
N THR A 123 13.82 2.13 -0.89
CA THR A 123 13.79 1.41 -2.15
C THR A 123 12.83 2.01 -3.17
N CYS A 124 11.79 2.71 -2.75
CA CYS A 124 10.72 3.12 -3.67
C CYS A 124 9.90 4.32 -3.17
N LEU A 125 9.18 4.94 -4.11
CA LEU A 125 8.15 5.94 -3.84
C LEU A 125 7.01 5.86 -4.87
N ILE A 126 5.84 6.37 -4.50
CA ILE A 126 4.67 6.43 -5.36
C ILE A 126 4.25 7.89 -5.50
N PHE A 127 4.26 8.38 -6.72
CA PHE A 127 3.70 9.66 -7.08
C PHE A 127 2.29 9.51 -7.61
N ILE A 128 1.47 10.52 -7.33
CA ILE A 128 0.10 10.63 -7.80
C ILE A 128 -0.12 12.00 -8.40
N THR A 129 -0.60 12.01 -9.63
CA THR A 129 -0.90 13.24 -10.37
C THR A 129 -2.37 13.24 -10.74
N SER A 130 -3.04 14.37 -10.59
CA SER A 130 -4.39 14.54 -11.13
C SER A 130 -4.32 15.17 -12.52
N PHE A 131 -4.92 14.56 -13.53
CA PHE A 131 -5.17 15.18 -14.83
C PHE A 131 -6.66 15.14 -15.15
N ASN A 132 -7.27 16.31 -15.41
CA ASN A 132 -8.67 16.43 -15.79
C ASN A 132 -9.65 15.69 -14.87
N GLY A 133 -9.41 15.76 -13.55
CA GLY A 133 -10.22 15.10 -12.53
C GLY A 133 -9.90 13.62 -12.31
N GLU A 134 -9.00 13.03 -13.11
CA GLU A 134 -8.56 11.64 -12.95
C GLU A 134 -7.22 11.56 -12.27
N LYS A 135 -7.03 10.45 -11.59
CA LYS A 135 -5.83 10.17 -10.83
C LYS A 135 -4.91 9.22 -11.58
N TYR A 136 -3.64 9.58 -11.64
CA TYR A 136 -2.58 8.82 -12.28
C TYR A 136 -1.54 8.50 -11.24
N CYS A 137 -1.10 7.25 -11.18
CA CYS A 137 -0.07 6.84 -10.24
C CYS A 137 1.17 6.35 -10.94
N GLU A 138 2.33 6.71 -10.39
CA GLU A 138 3.65 6.32 -10.86
C GLU A 138 4.44 5.75 -9.70
N LEU A 139 4.75 4.45 -9.77
CA LEU A 139 5.66 3.77 -8.85
C LEU A 139 7.08 3.91 -9.37
N PHE A 140 7.93 4.57 -8.60
CA PHE A 140 9.36 4.64 -8.86
C PHE A 140 10.13 3.77 -7.87
N VAL A 141 11.18 3.12 -8.35
CA VAL A 141 12.16 2.39 -7.53
C VAL A 141 13.54 3.02 -7.68
N ALA A 142 14.34 2.98 -6.62
CA ALA A 142 15.74 3.38 -6.70
C ALA A 142 16.49 2.45 -7.68
N SER A 143 17.33 2.97 -8.56
CA SER A 143 17.89 2.22 -9.71
C SER A 143 18.73 0.98 -9.39
N LYS A 144 19.18 0.83 -8.13
CA LYS A 144 19.92 -0.36 -7.67
C LYS A 144 19.01 -1.43 -7.05
N THR A 145 17.71 -1.15 -6.95
CA THR A 145 16.73 -2.03 -6.32
C THR A 145 16.04 -2.88 -7.40
N PRO A 146 15.98 -4.21 -7.23
CA PRO A 146 15.16 -5.05 -8.06
C PRO A 146 13.69 -4.59 -8.06
N VAL A 147 13.09 -4.49 -9.25
CA VAL A 147 11.64 -4.26 -9.41
C VAL A 147 10.90 -5.56 -9.07
N ASN A 148 10.74 -5.84 -7.77
CA ASN A 148 10.00 -7.00 -7.30
C ASN A 148 9.22 -6.62 -6.03
N MET A 149 7.98 -7.11 -5.95
CA MET A 149 7.07 -6.94 -4.82
C MET A 149 7.55 -7.58 -3.49
N TYR A 150 8.39 -8.63 -3.55
CA TYR A 150 8.99 -9.20 -2.34
C TYR A 150 10.10 -8.31 -1.77
N VAL A 151 10.51 -7.28 -2.53
CA VAL A 151 11.63 -6.39 -2.23
C VAL A 151 11.14 -4.98 -1.89
N THR A 152 10.06 -4.51 -2.51
CA THR A 152 9.59 -3.13 -2.38
C THR A 152 8.19 -3.03 -1.76
N ALA A 153 8.08 -2.35 -0.62
CA ALA A 153 6.81 -2.10 0.09
C ALA A 153 5.79 -1.33 -0.76
N CYS A 154 6.27 -0.52 -1.71
CA CYS A 154 5.42 0.31 -2.54
C CYS A 154 4.58 -0.50 -3.54
N HIS A 155 4.99 -1.73 -3.92
CA HIS A 155 4.23 -2.46 -4.95
C HIS A 155 2.82 -2.84 -4.47
N SER A 156 2.69 -3.34 -3.24
CA SER A 156 1.38 -3.64 -2.65
C SER A 156 0.55 -2.38 -2.45
N ILE A 157 1.16 -1.31 -1.94
CA ILE A 157 0.47 -0.01 -1.74
C ILE A 157 -0.01 0.55 -3.06
N TYR A 158 0.83 0.50 -4.09
CA TYR A 158 0.48 0.92 -5.43
C TYR A 158 -0.72 0.14 -5.96
N ARG A 159 -0.73 -1.18 -5.80
CA ARG A 159 -1.88 -2.00 -6.21
C ARG A 159 -3.16 -1.65 -5.45
N ILE A 160 -3.06 -1.52 -4.13
CA ILE A 160 -4.18 -1.24 -3.23
C ILE A 160 -4.77 0.16 -3.48
N TYR A 161 -3.93 1.15 -3.73
CA TYR A 161 -4.32 2.56 -3.82
C TYR A 161 -4.49 3.09 -5.25
N CYS A 162 -3.85 2.48 -6.24
CA CYS A 162 -3.86 2.96 -7.62
C CYS A 162 -4.57 2.01 -8.58
N GLY A 163 -4.91 0.81 -8.11
CA GLY A 163 -5.87 -0.08 -8.76
C GLY A 163 -5.48 -0.55 -10.15
N TYR A 164 -4.91 -1.75 -10.21
CA TYR A 164 -4.81 -2.50 -11.47
C TYR A 164 -5.71 -3.71 -11.40
N GLY A 165 -6.98 -3.44 -11.66
CA GLY A 165 -8.00 -4.45 -11.84
C GLY A 165 -8.81 -4.12 -13.08
N ARG A 166 -9.17 -5.15 -13.84
CA ARG A 166 -10.11 -5.01 -14.95
C ARG A 166 -11.45 -5.60 -14.53
N PRO A 167 -12.57 -4.98 -14.91
CA PRO A 167 -13.88 -5.63 -14.80
C PRO A 167 -13.96 -6.92 -15.64
N LYS A 168 -13.21 -7.00 -16.75
CA LYS A 168 -13.24 -8.09 -17.76
C LYS A 168 -11.87 -8.38 -18.38
N ARG A 169 -11.65 -9.61 -18.90
CA ARG A 169 -10.38 -10.09 -19.47
C ARG A 169 -10.12 -9.68 -20.95
N ASP A 170 -10.78 -8.63 -21.45
CA ASP A 170 -10.73 -8.25 -22.88
C ASP A 170 -9.33 -7.79 -23.34
N ALA A 171 -9.03 -7.73 -24.65
CA ALA A 171 -7.70 -7.29 -25.11
C ALA A 171 -7.34 -5.87 -24.61
N TRP A 172 -6.06 -5.60 -24.33
CA TRP A 172 -5.59 -4.25 -23.97
C TRP A 172 -5.66 -3.33 -25.19
N PRO A 173 -6.30 -2.14 -25.10
CA PRO A 173 -6.17 -1.14 -26.15
C PRO A 173 -4.70 -0.76 -26.31
N ASN A 174 -4.26 -0.59 -27.57
CA ASN A 174 -2.88 -0.27 -27.90
C ASN A 174 -2.84 1.06 -28.68
N PRO A 175 -2.68 2.20 -27.98
CA PRO A 175 -2.68 3.52 -28.60
C PRO A 175 -1.59 3.72 -29.65
N VAL A 176 -0.51 2.92 -29.60
CA VAL A 176 0.60 3.00 -30.56
C VAL A 176 0.14 2.77 -32.00
N ASN A 177 -0.92 1.98 -32.18
CA ASN A 177 -1.49 1.65 -33.49
C ASN A 177 -2.47 2.70 -34.04
N SER A 178 -2.81 3.75 -33.27
CA SER A 178 -3.73 4.79 -33.74
C SER A 178 -3.16 5.54 -34.96
N SER A 179 -4.02 6.00 -35.88
CA SER A 179 -3.59 6.67 -37.12
C SER A 179 -3.52 8.21 -36.97
N SER A 180 -4.22 8.78 -35.98
CA SER A 180 -4.25 10.22 -35.67
C SER A 180 -4.02 10.51 -34.18
N ASP A 181 -3.84 11.79 -33.83
CA ASP A 181 -3.71 12.25 -32.43
C ASP A 181 -5.05 12.14 -31.68
N ASP A 182 -6.17 12.38 -32.36
CA ASP A 182 -7.52 12.22 -31.80
C ASP A 182 -7.86 10.75 -31.52
N GLU A 183 -7.50 9.84 -32.42
CA GLU A 183 -7.65 8.40 -32.21
C GLU A 183 -6.74 7.88 -31.11
N PHE A 184 -5.53 8.43 -30.98
CA PHE A 184 -4.60 8.09 -29.91
C PHE A 184 -5.18 8.49 -28.55
N LEU A 185 -5.72 9.71 -28.44
CA LEU A 185 -6.42 10.17 -27.23
C LEU A 185 -7.65 9.30 -26.95
N MET A 186 -8.44 8.95 -27.96
CA MET A 186 -9.62 8.10 -27.80
C MET A 186 -9.26 6.68 -27.31
N GLU A 187 -8.26 6.03 -27.89
CA GLU A 187 -7.80 4.69 -27.46
C GLU A 187 -7.21 4.72 -26.04
N ALA A 188 -6.49 5.77 -25.69
CA ALA A 188 -5.97 5.94 -24.34
C ALA A 188 -7.05 6.36 -23.33
N HIS A 189 -8.14 7.00 -23.77
CA HIS A 189 -9.36 7.15 -22.97
C HIS A 189 -10.13 5.83 -22.78
N LYS A 190 -10.09 4.91 -23.75
CA LYS A 190 -10.65 3.55 -23.57
C LYS A 190 -9.87 2.75 -22.53
N LEU A 191 -8.54 2.87 -22.49
CA LEU A 191 -7.71 2.31 -21.42
C LEU A 191 -8.17 2.77 -20.04
N ARG A 192 -8.46 4.07 -19.90
CA ARG A 192 -9.01 4.68 -18.68
C ARG A 192 -10.40 4.13 -18.32
N MET A 193 -11.28 3.88 -19.30
CA MET A 193 -12.62 3.33 -19.04
C MET A 193 -12.62 1.84 -18.62
N LEU A 194 -11.56 1.10 -18.92
CA LEU A 194 -11.43 -0.33 -18.60
C LEU A 194 -10.83 -0.60 -17.21
N LEU A 195 -10.45 0.44 -16.49
CA LEU A 195 -9.86 0.38 -15.16
C LEU A 195 -10.86 0.89 -14.12
N VAL A 196 -10.96 0.19 -12.99
CA VAL A 196 -11.72 0.70 -11.85
C VAL A 196 -10.85 1.75 -11.15
N HIS A 197 -11.29 3.00 -11.18
CA HIS A 197 -10.59 4.16 -10.61
C HIS A 197 -11.11 4.60 -9.23
N ILE A 198 -11.92 3.77 -8.56
CA ILE A 198 -12.48 4.13 -7.24
C ILE A 198 -11.38 4.04 -6.18
N ASP A 199 -11.14 5.14 -5.46
CA ASP A 199 -10.19 5.19 -4.36
C ASP A 199 -10.88 5.26 -2.99
N PRO A 200 -10.39 4.51 -1.99
CA PRO A 200 -9.63 3.28 -2.18
C PRO A 200 -10.46 2.26 -2.97
N LEU A 201 -9.82 1.34 -3.71
CA LEU A 201 -10.56 0.30 -4.42
C LEU A 201 -11.49 -0.43 -3.46
N GLN A 202 -12.73 -0.64 -3.91
CA GLN A 202 -13.66 -1.51 -3.19
C GLN A 202 -13.01 -2.88 -3.04
N GLU A 203 -13.18 -3.48 -1.86
CA GLU A 203 -12.54 -4.75 -1.53
C GLU A 203 -12.82 -5.84 -2.57
N ASP A 204 -13.93 -5.72 -3.30
CA ASP A 204 -14.48 -6.68 -4.28
C ASP A 204 -14.07 -6.37 -5.74
N THR A 205 -12.96 -5.65 -5.93
CA THR A 205 -12.38 -5.42 -7.27
C THR A 205 -11.45 -6.57 -7.67
N ILE A 206 -11.73 -7.25 -8.79
CA ILE A 206 -10.93 -8.36 -9.32
C ILE A 206 -9.54 -7.87 -9.77
N PHE A 207 -8.49 -8.36 -9.11
CA PHE A 207 -7.11 -8.21 -9.55
C PHE A 207 -6.72 -9.36 -10.48
N MET A 208 -6.07 -9.06 -11.61
CA MET A 208 -5.43 -10.09 -12.40
C MET A 208 -4.22 -10.63 -11.63
N ASN A 209 -4.48 -11.76 -10.96
CA ASN A 209 -3.61 -12.83 -10.51
C ASN A 209 -2.33 -12.46 -9.73
N GLU A 210 -2.11 -13.27 -8.68
CA GLU A 210 -0.89 -13.35 -7.87
C GLU A 210 -0.76 -12.10 -6.97
N PHE A 211 -0.79 -12.21 -5.65
CA PHE A 211 0.44 -12.48 -4.90
C PHE A 211 0.24 -12.43 -3.36
N GLN A 212 -0.99 -12.54 -2.84
CA GLN A 212 -1.24 -12.57 -1.39
C GLN A 212 -2.23 -13.67 -1.02
N MET A 213 -1.79 -14.93 -1.18
CA MET A 213 -2.53 -16.05 -0.59
C MET A 213 -2.26 -16.10 0.91
N ILE A 214 -3.32 -16.26 1.71
CA ILE A 214 -3.21 -16.31 3.17
C ILE A 214 -2.28 -17.43 3.64
N THR A 215 -2.25 -18.55 2.90
CA THR A 215 -1.34 -19.67 3.13
C THR A 215 0.12 -19.26 3.05
N GLU A 216 0.50 -18.41 2.10
CA GLU A 216 1.85 -17.88 1.96
C GLU A 216 2.21 -16.93 3.11
N VAL A 217 1.26 -16.10 3.55
CA VAL A 217 1.46 -15.21 4.70
C VAL A 217 1.74 -16.03 5.96
N LEU A 218 0.90 -17.02 6.23
CA LEU A 218 1.03 -17.90 7.40
C LEU A 218 2.29 -18.76 7.34
N TYR A 219 2.71 -19.18 6.14
CA TYR A 219 3.94 -19.95 5.94
C TYR A 219 5.18 -19.14 6.30
N ASN A 220 5.25 -17.88 5.83
CA ASN A 220 6.41 -17.03 6.07
C ASN A 220 6.42 -16.39 7.47
N ILE A 221 5.24 -16.22 8.08
CA ILE A 221 5.04 -15.65 9.41
C ILE A 221 4.24 -16.64 10.26
N PRO A 222 4.86 -17.76 10.70
CA PRO A 222 4.16 -18.81 11.45
C PRO A 222 3.86 -18.41 12.89
N GLU A 223 4.56 -17.42 13.45
CA GLU A 223 4.32 -16.90 14.79
C GLU A 223 4.22 -15.38 14.74
N ALA A 224 3.08 -14.84 15.15
CA ALA A 224 2.83 -13.40 15.15
C ALA A 224 2.10 -12.93 16.40
N ASN A 225 2.47 -11.75 16.87
CA ASN A 225 1.86 -11.04 18.00
C ASN A 225 1.03 -9.87 17.51
N LEU A 226 -0.08 -9.57 18.19
CA LEU A 226 -0.88 -8.38 17.89
C LEU A 226 -0.13 -7.12 18.31
N LEU A 227 0.16 -6.24 17.36
CA LEU A 227 0.79 -4.94 17.59
C LEU A 227 -0.25 -3.84 17.78
N ALA A 228 -1.32 -3.83 16.98
CA ALA A 228 -2.33 -2.78 17.03
C ALA A 228 -3.73 -3.28 16.63
N SER A 229 -4.78 -2.69 17.21
CA SER A 229 -6.17 -3.01 16.86
C SER A 229 -7.06 -1.78 16.88
N THR A 230 -8.04 -1.74 15.97
CA THR A 230 -9.10 -0.73 15.92
C THR A 230 -10.41 -1.18 16.58
N SER A 231 -10.42 -2.36 17.23
CA SER A 231 -11.62 -2.84 17.91
C SER A 231 -11.96 -1.98 19.13
N GLU A 232 -13.22 -1.61 19.30
CA GLU A 232 -13.69 -0.87 20.48
C GLU A 232 -13.39 -1.62 21.80
N GLY A 233 -13.41 -2.95 21.76
CA GLY A 233 -13.09 -3.83 22.88
C GLY A 233 -11.60 -4.15 23.05
N ALA A 234 -10.70 -3.52 22.28
CA ALA A 234 -9.30 -3.92 22.19
C ALA A 234 -8.55 -3.92 23.53
N LYS A 235 -9.02 -3.25 24.58
CA LYS A 235 -8.40 -3.28 25.91
C LYS A 235 -8.72 -4.53 26.74
N SER A 236 -9.80 -5.25 26.47
CA SER A 236 -10.21 -6.42 27.26
C SER A 236 -10.61 -7.64 26.43
N LYS A 237 -10.85 -7.46 25.13
CA LYS A 237 -11.28 -8.47 24.16
C LYS A 237 -10.44 -8.34 22.89
N ARG A 238 -9.39 -9.15 22.78
CA ARG A 238 -8.44 -9.12 21.64
C ARG A 238 -7.79 -10.46 21.39
N LEU A 239 -7.41 -10.71 20.14
CA LEU A 239 -6.40 -11.71 19.85
C LEU A 239 -5.04 -11.17 20.27
N CYS A 240 -4.19 -12.02 20.84
CA CYS A 240 -2.88 -11.65 21.37
C CYS A 240 -1.76 -12.19 20.51
N ALA A 241 -1.88 -13.45 20.09
CA ALA A 241 -0.90 -14.10 19.24
C ALA A 241 -1.57 -15.19 18.40
N ILE A 242 -0.96 -15.48 17.25
CA ILE A 242 -1.30 -16.58 16.36
C ILE A 242 -0.02 -17.39 16.14
N GLN A 243 -0.09 -18.69 16.38
CA GLN A 243 0.99 -19.64 16.14
C GLN A 243 0.50 -20.77 15.24
N ILE A 244 1.09 -20.92 14.06
CA ILE A 244 0.71 -21.88 13.04
C ILE A 244 1.55 -23.14 13.20
N TYR A 245 0.88 -24.29 13.33
CA TYR A 245 1.55 -25.59 13.43
C TYR A 245 1.59 -26.34 12.10
N LYS A 246 0.51 -26.25 11.30
CA LYS A 246 0.40 -26.92 10.00
C LYS A 246 -0.44 -26.08 9.04
N ILE A 247 -0.06 -26.07 7.77
CA ILE A 247 -0.80 -25.42 6.67
C ILE A 247 -1.18 -26.51 5.67
N MET A 248 -2.47 -26.62 5.37
CA MET A 248 -3.06 -27.50 4.36
C MET A 248 -3.71 -26.65 3.26
N PRO A 249 -4.11 -27.22 2.11
CA PRO A 249 -4.74 -26.45 1.04
C PRO A 249 -6.05 -25.73 1.45
N ASP A 250 -6.78 -26.28 2.42
CA ASP A 250 -8.13 -25.87 2.81
C ASP A 250 -8.23 -25.35 4.26
N PHE A 251 -7.19 -25.56 5.09
CA PHE A 251 -7.13 -25.02 6.46
C PHE A 251 -5.71 -24.88 7.01
N ALA A 252 -5.55 -24.11 8.09
CA ALA A 252 -4.38 -24.15 8.97
C ALA A 252 -4.73 -24.73 10.34
N SER A 253 -3.87 -25.58 10.88
CA SER A 253 -3.89 -25.94 12.29
C SER A 253 -3.06 -24.93 13.06
N LEU A 254 -3.68 -24.23 14.01
CA LEU A 254 -3.03 -23.12 14.70
C LEU A 254 -3.50 -22.99 16.16
N GLU A 255 -2.69 -22.33 16.96
CA GLU A 255 -3.02 -21.83 18.29
C GLU A 255 -3.29 -20.33 18.23
N VAL A 256 -4.38 -19.90 18.87
CA VAL A 256 -4.67 -18.49 19.10
C VAL A 256 -4.63 -18.22 20.59
N ARG A 257 -3.83 -17.24 20.98
CA ARG A 257 -3.85 -16.67 22.32
C ARG A 257 -4.74 -15.45 22.32
N ALA A 258 -5.60 -15.31 23.30
CA ALA A 258 -6.54 -14.20 23.39
C ALA A 258 -6.62 -13.64 24.81
N MET A 259 -7.03 -12.38 24.91
CA MET A 259 -7.53 -11.78 26.14
C MET A 259 -9.04 -11.59 25.98
N ILE A 260 -9.83 -12.18 26.87
CA ILE A 260 -11.30 -12.08 26.86
C ILE A 260 -11.74 -11.70 28.26
N SER A 261 -12.40 -10.54 28.38
CA SER A 261 -12.79 -9.95 29.66
C SER A 261 -11.62 -9.84 30.65
N GLY A 262 -10.42 -9.52 30.15
CA GLY A 262 -9.19 -9.38 30.95
C GLY A 262 -8.49 -10.68 31.33
N ALA A 263 -9.14 -11.84 31.14
CA ALA A 263 -8.53 -13.15 31.37
C ALA A 263 -7.79 -13.66 30.13
N LYS A 264 -6.73 -14.44 30.35
CA LYS A 264 -5.89 -15.01 29.30
C LYS A 264 -6.42 -16.38 28.88
N TYR A 265 -6.54 -16.60 27.58
CA TYR A 265 -6.98 -17.88 27.02
C TYR A 265 -6.05 -18.31 25.89
N ILE A 266 -5.96 -19.63 25.72
CA ILE A 266 -5.22 -20.29 24.65
C ILE A 266 -6.16 -21.30 24.01
N PHE A 267 -6.30 -21.25 22.69
CA PHE A 267 -7.19 -22.13 21.94
C PHE A 267 -6.42 -22.77 20.79
N SER A 268 -6.49 -24.10 20.69
CA SER A 268 -6.10 -24.82 19.47
C SER A 268 -7.30 -24.89 18.53
N LEU A 269 -7.13 -24.46 17.28
CA LEU A 269 -8.21 -24.43 16.30
C LEU A 269 -7.72 -24.76 14.88
N TYR A 270 -8.61 -25.42 14.12
CA TYR A 270 -8.50 -25.57 12.67
C TYR A 270 -9.13 -24.38 12.01
N SER A 271 -8.34 -23.53 11.38
CA SER A 271 -8.77 -22.32 10.71
C SER A 271 -8.97 -22.59 9.22
N TYR A 272 -10.23 -22.75 8.82
CA TYR A 272 -10.59 -23.04 7.44
C TYR A 272 -10.47 -21.80 6.55
N TYR A 273 -10.03 -22.04 5.32
CA TYR A 273 -9.97 -21.04 4.28
C TYR A 273 -11.27 -21.00 3.49
N SER A 274 -11.77 -19.80 3.23
CA SER A 274 -12.85 -19.58 2.27
C SER A 274 -12.37 -18.62 1.18
N MET A 275 -12.98 -18.66 0.00
CA MET A 275 -12.56 -17.83 -1.15
C MET A 275 -13.64 -16.83 -1.55
N ASP A 276 -13.19 -15.64 -1.90
CA ASP A 276 -13.95 -14.59 -2.54
C ASP A 276 -13.18 -14.09 -3.76
N ALA A 277 -13.53 -14.64 -4.92
CA ALA A 277 -12.83 -14.39 -6.17
C ALA A 277 -12.88 -12.92 -6.62
N ASN A 278 -13.79 -12.13 -6.07
CA ASN A 278 -13.91 -10.73 -6.41
C ASN A 278 -12.93 -9.86 -5.62
N ALA A 279 -12.30 -10.38 -4.56
CA ALA A 279 -11.53 -9.54 -3.65
C ALA A 279 -10.02 -9.48 -3.88
N ILE A 280 -9.40 -8.39 -3.40
CA ILE A 280 -7.94 -8.13 -3.49
C ILE A 280 -7.11 -9.30 -2.92
N SER A 281 -7.48 -9.76 -1.72
CA SER A 281 -7.02 -11.01 -1.12
C SER A 281 -8.21 -11.97 -1.13
N PRO A 282 -8.26 -12.93 -2.07
CA PRO A 282 -9.42 -13.77 -2.25
C PRO A 282 -9.61 -14.71 -1.07
N THR A 283 -8.52 -15.13 -0.43
CA THR A 283 -8.60 -16.05 0.71
C THR A 283 -8.99 -15.32 1.99
N ARG A 284 -10.01 -15.83 2.64
CA ARG A 284 -10.46 -15.46 3.99
C ARG A 284 -10.09 -16.56 4.96
N ILE A 285 -9.90 -16.20 6.23
CA ILE A 285 -9.56 -17.12 7.31
C ILE A 285 -10.58 -17.00 8.43
N SER A 286 -11.00 -18.15 8.96
CA SER A 286 -11.90 -18.22 10.12
C SER A 286 -11.11 -18.31 11.42
N LEU A 287 -11.00 -17.21 12.18
CA LEU A 287 -10.33 -17.16 13.48
C LEU A 287 -11.34 -16.99 14.62
N LEU A 288 -10.91 -17.20 15.86
CA LEU A 288 -11.72 -16.97 17.06
C LEU A 288 -12.39 -15.59 17.03
N ASP A 289 -13.67 -15.53 17.39
CA ASP A 289 -14.36 -14.27 17.67
C ASP A 289 -14.24 -13.94 19.16
N GLN A 290 -13.16 -13.24 19.51
CA GLN A 290 -12.90 -12.79 20.87
C GLN A 290 -13.97 -11.83 21.42
N GLN A 291 -14.78 -11.22 20.55
CA GLN A 291 -15.85 -10.32 20.98
C GLN A 291 -17.07 -11.10 21.46
N ALA A 292 -17.25 -12.33 20.97
CA ALA A 292 -18.41 -13.17 21.21
C ALA A 292 -18.27 -14.13 22.40
N GLY A 293 -17.10 -14.16 23.07
CA GLY A 293 -16.85 -14.92 24.30
C GLY A 293 -15.72 -15.94 24.15
N THR A 294 -15.69 -16.93 25.07
CA THR A 294 -14.63 -17.95 25.16
C THR A 294 -14.97 -19.25 24.42
N ASP A 295 -16.09 -19.30 23.69
CA ASP A 295 -16.47 -20.46 22.90
C ASP A 295 -15.62 -20.54 21.62
N PRO A 296 -14.76 -21.57 21.46
CA PRO A 296 -13.90 -21.70 20.28
C PRO A 296 -14.66 -21.97 18.97
N ASN A 297 -15.94 -22.33 19.06
CA ASN A 297 -16.80 -22.48 17.89
C ASN A 297 -17.35 -21.14 17.38
N ARG A 298 -17.31 -20.09 18.20
CA ARG A 298 -17.62 -18.73 17.75
C ARG A 298 -16.44 -18.16 17.01
N ARG A 299 -16.59 -18.08 15.69
CA ARG A 299 -15.54 -17.65 14.78
C ARG A 299 -15.99 -16.47 13.95
N ARG A 300 -15.01 -15.68 13.54
CA ARG A 300 -15.20 -14.52 12.67
C ARG A 300 -14.22 -14.59 11.51
N GLU A 301 -14.78 -14.41 10.31
CA GLU A 301 -14.00 -14.34 9.08
C GLU A 301 -13.15 -13.07 9.07
N ARG A 302 -11.90 -13.25 8.65
CA ARG A 302 -10.93 -12.18 8.46
C ARG A 302 -10.28 -12.31 7.10
N ARG A 303 -9.91 -11.19 6.51
CA ARG A 303 -9.12 -11.10 5.27
C ARG A 303 -7.80 -10.44 5.56
N VAL A 304 -6.76 -10.90 4.90
CA VAL A 304 -5.47 -10.19 4.87
C VAL A 304 -5.63 -8.97 3.96
N LEU A 305 -5.52 -7.78 4.52
CA LEU A 305 -5.48 -6.55 3.73
C LEU A 305 -4.11 -6.36 3.06
N VAL A 306 -3.04 -6.69 3.78
CA VAL A 306 -1.67 -6.65 3.27
C VAL A 306 -0.77 -7.53 4.12
N SER A 307 0.29 -8.08 3.52
CA SER A 307 1.43 -8.64 4.23
C SER A 307 2.71 -8.35 3.46
N ASN A 308 3.79 -8.08 4.19
CA ASN A 308 5.12 -7.97 3.60
C ASN A 308 5.87 -9.32 3.55
N PHE A 309 5.21 -10.43 3.93
CA PHE A 309 5.75 -11.79 3.99
C PHE A 309 7.02 -11.98 4.82
N LYS A 310 7.41 -11.00 5.62
CA LYS A 310 8.65 -11.04 6.40
C LYS A 310 8.36 -10.80 7.88
N ASN A 311 7.67 -9.71 8.14
CA ASN A 311 7.57 -9.12 9.48
C ASN A 311 6.13 -8.83 9.89
N CYS A 312 5.18 -8.64 8.98
CA CYS A 312 3.83 -8.23 9.37
C CYS A 312 2.75 -8.60 8.38
N PHE A 313 1.52 -8.60 8.89
CA PHE A 313 0.29 -8.65 8.11
C PHE A 313 -0.84 -7.93 8.83
N VAL A 314 -1.79 -7.39 8.06
CA VAL A 314 -3.00 -6.74 8.59
C VAL A 314 -4.20 -7.61 8.28
N LEU A 315 -4.97 -7.95 9.31
CA LEU A 315 -6.26 -8.61 9.16
C LEU A 315 -7.40 -7.60 9.35
N LYS A 316 -8.45 -7.72 8.53
CA LYS A 316 -9.72 -7.01 8.70
C LYS A 316 -10.87 -7.99 8.78
N THR A 317 -11.81 -7.75 9.68
CA THR A 317 -13.00 -8.58 9.81
C THR A 317 -13.99 -8.34 8.68
N ILE A 318 -14.62 -9.41 8.19
CA ILE A 318 -15.61 -9.41 7.10
C ILE A 318 -16.91 -10.05 7.59
N ASN A 319 -18.04 -9.72 6.93
CA ASN A 319 -19.36 -10.30 7.18
C ASN A 319 -19.83 -10.10 8.63
N ASN A 320 -19.82 -8.84 9.08
CA ASN A 320 -20.14 -8.51 10.47
C ASN A 320 -21.64 -8.24 10.73
N GLY A 321 -22.51 -8.33 9.73
CA GLY A 321 -23.92 -7.92 9.89
C GLY A 321 -24.02 -6.50 10.47
N ASN A 322 -24.61 -6.35 11.66
CA ASN A 322 -24.70 -5.07 12.39
C ASN A 322 -23.49 -4.74 13.28
N GLN A 323 -22.48 -5.62 13.37
CA GLN A 323 -21.31 -5.37 14.20
C GLN A 323 -20.26 -4.54 13.47
N ALA A 324 -19.56 -3.66 14.20
CA ALA A 324 -18.50 -2.85 13.63
C ALA A 324 -17.34 -3.72 13.12
N SER A 325 -16.89 -3.44 11.90
CA SER A 325 -15.66 -4.01 11.35
C SER A 325 -14.44 -3.40 12.05
N PHE A 326 -13.42 -4.22 12.26
CA PHE A 326 -12.17 -3.79 12.88
C PHE A 326 -10.98 -4.43 12.19
N CYS A 327 -9.81 -3.84 12.40
CA CYS A 327 -8.54 -4.34 11.91
C CYS A 327 -7.60 -4.70 13.05
N GLU A 328 -6.71 -5.63 12.75
CA GLU A 328 -5.68 -6.17 13.64
C GLU A 328 -4.36 -6.23 12.86
N LEU A 329 -3.35 -5.47 13.32
CA LEU A 329 -1.99 -5.52 12.79
C LEU A 329 -1.19 -6.54 13.59
N PHE A 330 -0.76 -7.60 12.92
CA PHE A 330 0.10 -8.63 13.49
C PHE A 330 1.53 -8.45 13.01
N VAL A 331 2.48 -8.68 13.93
CA VAL A 331 3.91 -8.61 13.67
C VAL A 331 4.54 -9.93 14.07
N LYS A 332 5.47 -10.42 13.23
CA LYS A 332 6.23 -11.62 13.48
C LYS A 332 6.91 -11.57 14.85
N ASN A 333 6.89 -12.70 15.53
CA ASN A 333 7.52 -12.81 16.84
C ASN A 333 9.01 -12.44 16.76
N ASN A 334 9.52 -11.70 17.75
CA ASN A 334 10.90 -11.18 17.82
C ASN A 334 11.30 -10.17 16.71
N THR A 335 10.35 -9.51 16.06
CA THR A 335 10.66 -8.40 15.13
C THR A 335 10.81 -7.07 15.85
N ASP A 336 11.85 -6.30 15.51
CA ASP A 336 12.00 -4.90 15.92
C ASP A 336 10.98 -4.01 15.19
N ILE A 337 9.97 -3.51 15.90
CA ILE A 337 8.87 -2.70 15.36
C ILE A 337 9.32 -1.32 14.90
N ARG A 338 10.57 -0.92 15.16
CA ARG A 338 11.10 0.36 14.68
C ARG A 338 11.36 0.35 13.18
N THR A 339 11.48 -0.81 12.53
CA THR A 339 11.80 -0.90 11.11
C THR A 339 11.08 -2.05 10.40
N GLY A 340 10.84 -1.93 9.10
CA GLY A 340 10.35 -3.05 8.28
C GLY A 340 8.85 -3.34 8.46
N LEU A 341 8.09 -2.35 8.94
CA LEU A 341 6.64 -2.38 9.10
C LEU A 341 5.94 -1.30 8.26
N GLU A 342 6.67 -0.57 7.41
CA GLU A 342 6.20 0.63 6.70
C GLU A 342 4.95 0.34 5.87
N GLU A 343 4.96 -0.77 5.12
CA GLU A 343 3.84 -1.23 4.30
C GLU A 343 2.58 -1.52 5.13
N CYS A 344 2.69 -2.43 6.10
CA CYS A 344 1.55 -2.83 6.93
C CYS A 344 1.02 -1.66 7.76
N SER A 345 1.91 -0.80 8.26
CA SER A 345 1.56 0.38 9.05
C SER A 345 0.82 1.41 8.20
N PHE A 346 1.28 1.67 6.98
CA PHE A 346 0.61 2.57 6.04
C PHE A 346 -0.80 2.06 5.71
N VAL A 347 -0.92 0.79 5.30
CA VAL A 347 -2.22 0.20 4.95
C VAL A 347 -3.16 0.18 6.15
N PHE A 348 -2.67 -0.18 7.34
CA PHE A 348 -3.48 -0.14 8.56
C PHE A 348 -4.04 1.27 8.81
N LEU A 349 -3.19 2.30 8.79
CA LEU A 349 -3.64 3.68 9.02
C LEU A 349 -4.59 4.19 7.92
N ALA A 350 -4.30 3.86 6.66
CA ALA A 350 -5.10 4.32 5.51
C ALA A 350 -6.49 3.66 5.44
N TYR A 351 -6.58 2.35 5.71
CA TYR A 351 -7.80 1.56 5.48
C TYR A 351 -8.59 1.25 6.75
N CYS A 352 -7.92 1.27 7.90
CA CYS A 352 -8.55 0.95 9.18
C CYS A 352 -8.67 2.17 10.10
N GLY A 353 -7.97 3.25 9.78
CA GLY A 353 -7.86 4.41 10.67
C GLY A 353 -6.90 4.15 11.83
N TYR A 354 -7.07 4.93 12.90
CA TYR A 354 -6.14 4.89 14.03
C TYR A 354 -6.47 3.75 14.98
N PRO A 355 -5.44 3.09 15.54
CA PRO A 355 -5.67 2.02 16.50
C PRO A 355 -6.29 2.57 17.78
N THR A 356 -7.30 1.89 18.27
CA THR A 356 -7.86 2.09 19.62
C THR A 356 -6.88 1.59 20.69
N ALA A 357 -6.02 0.64 20.35
CA ALA A 357 -4.97 0.12 21.23
C ALA A 357 -3.72 -0.31 20.45
N VAL A 358 -2.56 -0.07 21.07
CA VAL A 358 -1.23 -0.48 20.60
C VAL A 358 -0.54 -1.23 21.75
N TYR A 359 0.14 -2.33 21.43
CA TYR A 359 0.76 -3.25 22.39
C TYR A 359 2.28 -3.27 22.27
N ASN A 360 2.98 -3.63 23.35
CA ASN A 360 4.45 -3.77 23.34
C ASN A 360 4.89 -5.17 22.86
N GLU A 361 6.08 -5.25 22.25
CA GLU A 361 6.55 -6.31 21.33
C GLU A 361 6.55 -7.76 21.83
N SER A 362 6.40 -8.03 23.13
CA SER A 362 6.54 -9.37 23.70
C SER A 362 5.30 -9.93 24.39
N SER A 363 4.25 -9.13 24.55
CA SER A 363 3.06 -9.54 25.29
C SER A 363 1.91 -8.59 25.01
N CYS A 364 0.98 -9.02 24.18
CA CYS A 364 -0.31 -8.36 24.03
C CYS A 364 -1.13 -8.41 25.36
N TYR A 365 -0.61 -9.01 26.43
CA TYR A 365 -1.19 -8.93 27.78
C TYR A 365 -0.86 -7.61 28.51
N THR A 366 0.05 -6.80 27.98
CA THR A 366 0.45 -5.52 28.57
C THR A 366 0.17 -4.39 27.56
N LEU A 367 -0.71 -3.46 27.94
CA LEU A 367 -0.94 -2.23 27.17
C LEU A 367 0.30 -1.33 27.32
N LYS A 368 0.69 -0.66 26.24
CA LYS A 368 1.83 0.27 26.24
C LYS A 368 1.42 1.65 26.75
#